data_AF-A0AAN7CQC1-F1
#
_entry.id   AF-A0AAN7CQC1-F1
#
_cell.length_a   1.000
_cell.length_b   1.000
_cell.length_c   1.000
_cell.angle_alpha   90.00
_cell.angle_beta   90.00
_cell.angle_gamma   90.00
#
_symmetry.space_group_name_H-M   'P 1'
#
loop_
_entity.id
_entity.type
_entity.pdbx_description
1 polymer ?
#
loop_
_entity_poly.entity_id
_entity_poly.type
_entity_poly.pdbx_seq_one_letter_code
_entity_poly.pdbx_strand_id
1 'polypeptide(L)'
;MASFLSYVPLVNRLVAPRRNPTAIRLPPVEVHALEGNKDRRPRTLKHLLKANHVNHSILYHDLQFDNHLPHILCSAYHLGATPEQLYHIYDEESKTLEPWRDSPAQIAEDDWRDFLGDKRYQRAYVDFFEDALAMNHAYNWKELLEEYMFKGDEPLANCLIGGLGHPLIHLGYAYEFDSREIATEALGLAATQYNFLHKYLDDPSYTRPAPFSSASPLDLLNRLASDARFDGLFREPGFANIEPLFRDHEDLVLEYWNAWDLQPSSSAEKKGEESDTDPLELFRASQEAAVALLVATVRPGTHAYNFFLVHALTTSHAARILLPLLPSDHLHVPLIRQWWLLALAVYVAVLRPPIDPDYVPHDLKGKGWRYVEQRALTSEWATDAHFVKAIRAMREAARTWGDVHENYLAAAVRFADDFEGWVH
;
A
#
# COMPACT_ATOMS: atom_id res chain seq x y z
N MET A 1 -2.00 66.43 20.86
CA MET A 1 -0.62 65.92 20.74
C MET A 1 -0.35 64.99 21.93
N ALA A 2 0.44 63.94 21.68
CA ALA A 2 0.76 62.78 22.54
C ALA A 2 -0.27 61.64 22.52
N SER A 3 0.03 60.64 21.70
CA SER A 3 -0.58 59.31 21.62
C SER A 3 0.17 58.37 22.56
N PHE A 4 -0.56 57.62 23.40
CA PHE A 4 -0.02 56.53 24.22
C PHE A 4 0.08 55.27 23.37
N LEU A 5 1.29 54.91 22.96
CA LEU A 5 1.60 53.60 22.36
C LEU A 5 1.76 52.57 23.49
N SER A 6 0.80 51.65 23.58
CA SER A 6 0.90 50.45 24.41
C SER A 6 1.90 49.47 23.81
N TYR A 7 2.96 49.17 24.58
CA TYR A 7 3.95 48.15 24.28
C TYR A 7 3.31 46.76 24.49
N VAL A 8 3.12 45.99 23.42
CA VAL A 8 2.78 44.56 23.51
C VAL A 8 4.09 43.78 23.34
N PRO A 9 4.50 42.91 24.28
CA PRO A 9 5.70 42.12 24.10
C PRO A 9 5.48 41.08 22.99
N LEU A 10 6.31 41.14 21.95
CA LEU A 10 6.47 40.06 20.98
C LEU A 10 7.01 38.82 21.71
N VAL A 11 6.11 37.87 22.00
CA VAL A 11 6.51 36.51 22.34
C VAL A 11 7.07 35.90 21.05
N ASN A 12 8.39 35.73 21.00
CA ASN A 12 9.07 34.94 19.98
C ASN A 12 8.46 33.53 19.99
N ARG A 13 7.53 33.26 19.07
CA ARG A 13 7.25 31.89 18.61
C ARG A 13 8.53 31.40 17.96
N LEU A 14 9.28 30.59 18.69
CA LEU A 14 10.33 29.74 18.13
C LEU A 14 9.65 28.84 17.10
N VAL A 15 9.64 29.27 15.84
CA VAL A 15 9.38 28.40 14.71
C VAL A 15 10.54 27.41 14.69
N ALA A 16 10.27 26.15 15.02
CA ALA A 16 11.25 25.10 14.84
C ALA A 16 11.79 25.16 13.40
N PRO A 17 13.10 25.06 13.17
CA PRO A 17 13.64 25.08 11.82
C PRO A 17 12.97 23.97 11.01
N ARG A 18 12.38 24.33 9.86
CA ARG A 18 11.85 23.35 8.90
C ARG A 18 12.97 22.38 8.57
N ARG A 19 12.82 21.11 8.99
CA ARG A 19 13.76 20.04 8.63
C ARG A 19 13.78 19.88 7.11
N ASN A 20 14.96 19.64 6.54
CA ASN A 20 15.07 19.28 5.14
C ASN A 20 14.29 17.98 4.88
N PRO A 21 13.50 17.89 3.80
CA PRO A 21 12.74 16.68 3.51
C PRO A 21 13.66 15.47 3.29
N THR A 22 13.27 14.33 3.89
CA THR A 22 13.96 13.06 3.70
C THR A 22 13.50 12.41 2.39
N ALA A 23 14.26 12.64 1.32
CA ALA A 23 13.97 12.06 0.01
C ALA A 23 14.53 10.65 -0.10
N ILE A 24 13.65 9.66 -0.28
CA ILE A 24 14.03 8.28 -0.65
C ILE A 24 14.24 8.24 -2.16
N ARG A 25 15.50 8.09 -2.60
CA ARG A 25 15.87 8.19 -4.02
C ARG A 25 16.13 6.82 -4.65
N LEU A 26 15.23 6.41 -5.54
CA LEU A 26 15.32 5.15 -6.26
C LEU A 26 14.95 5.33 -7.74
N PRO A 27 15.43 4.45 -8.64
CA PRO A 27 15.05 4.51 -10.04
C PRO A 27 13.54 4.32 -10.25
N PRO A 28 12.93 5.07 -11.19
CA PRO A 28 11.53 4.84 -11.58
C PRO A 28 11.35 3.43 -12.14
N VAL A 29 10.14 2.88 -11.96
CA VAL A 29 9.74 1.64 -12.64
C VAL A 29 9.50 1.90 -14.12
N GLU A 30 9.49 0.83 -14.93
CA GLU A 30 9.03 0.92 -16.30
C GLU A 30 7.54 1.29 -16.33
N VAL A 31 7.20 2.39 -16.99
CA VAL A 31 5.81 2.82 -17.20
C VAL A 31 5.29 2.25 -18.51
N HIS A 32 4.21 1.49 -18.44
CA HIS A 32 3.56 0.82 -19.56
C HIS A 32 2.52 1.73 -20.20
N ALA A 33 2.93 2.55 -21.18
CA ALA A 33 2.00 3.36 -21.95
C ALA A 33 1.08 2.47 -22.82
N LEU A 34 -0.12 2.20 -22.32
CA LEU A 34 -1.10 1.35 -23.01
C LEU A 34 -1.83 2.09 -24.13
N GLU A 35 -1.98 3.41 -23.99
CA GLU A 35 -2.65 4.26 -24.99
C GLU A 35 -1.82 4.37 -26.27
N GLY A 36 -2.49 4.26 -27.43
CA GLY A 36 -1.84 4.32 -28.75
C GLY A 36 -0.96 3.11 -29.13
N ASN A 37 -0.73 2.15 -28.24
CA ASN A 37 0.06 0.96 -28.54
C ASN A 37 -0.66 0.05 -29.56
N LYS A 38 0.06 -0.42 -30.58
CA LYS A 38 -0.49 -1.24 -31.67
C LYS A 38 -0.38 -2.75 -31.44
N ASP A 39 0.47 -3.16 -30.50
CA ASP A 39 0.72 -4.57 -30.22
C ASP A 39 -0.50 -5.22 -29.57
N ARG A 40 -0.77 -6.47 -29.96
CA ARG A 40 -1.97 -7.22 -29.53
C ARG A 40 -2.10 -7.29 -28.01
N ARG A 41 -0.99 -7.50 -27.31
CA ARG A 41 -0.96 -7.75 -25.87
C ARG A 41 -1.29 -6.51 -25.01
N PRO A 42 -0.58 -5.36 -25.14
CA PRO A 42 -0.95 -4.14 -24.42
C PRO A 42 -2.34 -3.63 -24.83
N ARG A 43 -2.76 -3.80 -26.10
CA ARG A 43 -4.14 -3.49 -26.51
C ARG A 43 -5.17 -4.36 -25.79
N THR A 44 -4.90 -5.65 -25.61
CA THR A 44 -5.78 -6.56 -24.88
C THR A 44 -5.92 -6.08 -23.44
N LEU A 45 -4.82 -5.83 -22.74
CA LEU A 45 -4.85 -5.28 -21.38
C LEU A 45 -5.67 -3.98 -21.30
N LYS A 46 -5.39 -3.01 -22.17
CA LYS A 46 -6.15 -1.75 -22.25
C LYS A 46 -7.65 -1.98 -22.37
N HIS A 47 -8.08 -2.85 -23.29
CA HIS A 47 -9.49 -3.10 -23.52
C HIS A 47 -10.16 -3.78 -22.32
N LEU A 48 -9.48 -4.71 -21.66
CA LEU A 48 -9.98 -5.38 -20.46
C LEU A 48 -10.09 -4.42 -19.28
N LEU A 49 -9.10 -3.53 -19.07
CA LEU A 49 -9.17 -2.49 -18.03
C LEU A 49 -10.34 -1.54 -18.26
N LYS A 50 -10.57 -1.10 -19.50
CA LYS A 50 -11.74 -0.25 -19.85
C LYS A 50 -13.06 -1.00 -19.67
N ALA A 51 -13.10 -2.27 -20.06
CA ALA A 51 -14.28 -3.10 -19.85
C ALA A 51 -14.58 -3.28 -18.35
N ASN A 52 -13.55 -3.45 -17.50
CA ASN A 52 -13.73 -3.47 -16.05
C ASN A 52 -14.34 -2.18 -15.54
N HIS A 53 -13.71 -1.04 -15.87
CA HIS A 53 -14.13 0.28 -15.44
C HIS A 53 -15.60 0.57 -15.76
N VAL A 54 -16.03 0.22 -16.98
CA VAL A 54 -17.41 0.45 -17.44
C VAL A 54 -18.41 -0.51 -16.79
N ASN A 55 -18.04 -1.78 -16.63
CA ASN A 55 -19.01 -2.83 -16.31
C ASN A 55 -19.09 -3.19 -14.82
N HIS A 56 -18.05 -2.93 -14.02
CA HIS A 56 -17.95 -3.45 -12.66
C HIS A 56 -17.66 -2.35 -11.64
N SER A 57 -18.33 -2.44 -10.50
CA SER A 57 -18.11 -1.52 -9.38
C SER A 57 -16.73 -1.71 -8.74
N ILE A 58 -16.19 -0.66 -8.12
CA ILE A 58 -14.90 -0.72 -7.40
C ILE A 58 -15.01 -1.45 -6.06
N LEU A 59 -16.21 -1.51 -5.48
CA LEU A 59 -16.56 -2.30 -4.30
C LEU A 59 -17.72 -3.25 -4.63
N TYR A 60 -17.65 -4.49 -4.16
CA TYR A 60 -18.67 -5.52 -4.40
C TYR A 60 -18.98 -6.33 -3.13
N HIS A 61 -19.97 -7.23 -3.21
CA HIS A 61 -20.42 -8.07 -2.10
C HIS A 61 -20.80 -7.22 -0.87
N ASP A 62 -21.90 -6.47 -1.02
CA ASP A 62 -22.40 -5.55 0.01
C ASP A 62 -21.34 -4.54 0.49
N LEU A 63 -20.49 -4.08 -0.44
CA LEU A 63 -19.42 -3.08 -0.22
C LEU A 63 -18.29 -3.58 0.70
N GLN A 64 -18.18 -4.90 0.86
CA GLN A 64 -17.18 -5.52 1.72
C GLN A 64 -15.83 -5.69 1.03
N PHE A 65 -15.82 -6.03 -0.26
CA PHE A 65 -14.61 -6.37 -1.00
C PHE A 65 -14.30 -5.37 -2.11
N ASP A 66 -13.01 -5.20 -2.41
CA ASP A 66 -12.50 -4.32 -3.46
C ASP A 66 -12.32 -5.09 -4.77
N ASN A 67 -12.64 -4.49 -5.91
CA ASN A 67 -12.44 -5.10 -7.22
C ASN A 67 -10.93 -5.22 -7.54
N HIS A 68 -10.42 -6.45 -7.57
CA HIS A 68 -9.01 -6.74 -7.83
C HIS A 68 -8.66 -6.93 -9.30
N LEU A 69 -9.63 -6.84 -10.21
CA LEU A 69 -9.43 -7.17 -11.62
C LEU A 69 -8.31 -6.36 -12.29
N PRO A 70 -8.21 -5.03 -12.08
CA PRO A 70 -7.09 -4.26 -12.59
C PRO A 70 -5.75 -4.77 -12.06
N HIS A 71 -5.69 -5.18 -10.78
CA HIS A 71 -4.44 -5.57 -10.14
C HIS A 71 -3.90 -6.89 -10.70
N ILE A 72 -4.75 -7.90 -10.88
CA ILE A 72 -4.33 -9.19 -11.43
C ILE A 72 -4.01 -9.11 -12.92
N LEU A 73 -4.81 -8.37 -13.71
CA LEU A 73 -4.53 -8.19 -15.14
C LEU A 73 -3.19 -7.51 -15.38
N CYS A 74 -2.93 -6.41 -14.67
CA CYS A 74 -1.67 -5.70 -14.73
C CYS A 74 -0.50 -6.55 -14.21
N SER A 75 -0.69 -7.30 -13.11
CA SER A 75 0.36 -8.19 -12.58
C SER A 75 0.71 -9.32 -13.53
N ALA A 76 -0.31 -10.02 -14.05
CA ALA A 76 -0.13 -11.11 -15.00
C ALA A 76 0.53 -10.60 -16.29
N TYR A 77 0.11 -9.43 -16.79
CA TYR A 77 0.80 -8.75 -17.88
C TYR A 77 2.28 -8.48 -17.55
N HIS A 78 2.59 -7.97 -16.37
CA HIS A 78 3.98 -7.72 -16.00
C HIS A 78 4.83 -9.01 -15.90
N LEU A 79 4.20 -10.13 -15.54
CA LEU A 79 4.85 -11.44 -15.44
C LEU A 79 4.97 -12.18 -16.78
N GLY A 80 4.34 -11.71 -17.85
CA GLY A 80 4.48 -12.35 -19.18
C GLY A 80 3.21 -13.00 -19.75
N ALA A 81 2.04 -12.81 -19.13
CA ALA A 81 0.78 -13.39 -19.59
C ALA A 81 0.47 -13.07 -21.06
N THR A 82 0.07 -14.07 -21.83
CA THR A 82 -0.41 -13.92 -23.21
C THR A 82 -1.78 -13.22 -23.25
N PRO A 83 -2.23 -12.69 -24.40
CA PRO A 83 -3.60 -12.20 -24.55
C PRO A 83 -4.66 -13.21 -24.10
N GLU A 84 -4.48 -14.49 -24.43
CA GLU A 84 -5.40 -15.56 -24.06
C GLU A 84 -5.48 -15.76 -22.54
N GLN A 85 -4.35 -15.68 -21.83
CA GLN A 85 -4.33 -15.73 -20.37
C GLN A 85 -5.01 -14.50 -19.74
N LEU A 86 -4.83 -13.32 -20.32
CA LEU A 86 -5.50 -12.10 -19.84
C LEU A 86 -7.03 -12.18 -20.02
N TYR A 87 -7.51 -12.69 -21.16
CA TYR A 87 -8.94 -12.95 -21.35
C TYR A 87 -9.45 -13.97 -20.33
N HIS A 88 -8.72 -15.06 -20.11
CA HIS A 88 -9.12 -16.06 -19.12
C HIS A 88 -9.23 -15.48 -17.71
N ILE A 89 -8.25 -14.67 -17.29
CA ILE A 89 -8.29 -13.96 -16.00
C ILE A 89 -9.53 -13.07 -15.92
N TYR A 90 -9.81 -12.28 -16.96
CA TYR A 90 -11.01 -11.43 -17.00
C TYR A 90 -12.30 -12.25 -16.87
N ASP A 91 -12.42 -13.32 -17.65
CA ASP A 91 -13.62 -14.16 -17.68
C ASP A 91 -13.87 -14.87 -16.35
N GLU A 92 -12.82 -15.29 -15.62
CA GLU A 92 -12.97 -15.93 -14.31
C GLU A 92 -13.28 -14.93 -13.20
N GLU A 93 -12.50 -13.86 -13.09
CA GLU A 93 -12.66 -12.88 -12.01
C GLU A 93 -13.99 -12.11 -12.14
N SER A 94 -14.44 -11.79 -13.35
CA SER A 94 -15.70 -11.08 -13.58
C SER A 94 -16.94 -11.84 -13.12
N LYS A 95 -16.86 -13.15 -12.87
CA LYS A 95 -18.00 -13.97 -12.40
C LYS A 95 -18.48 -13.60 -11.00
N THR A 96 -17.59 -13.07 -10.16
CA THR A 96 -17.90 -12.70 -8.77
C THR A 96 -18.14 -11.19 -8.60
N LEU A 97 -17.71 -10.39 -9.57
CA LEU A 97 -17.87 -8.95 -9.57
C LEU A 97 -19.32 -8.53 -9.85
N GLU A 98 -19.68 -7.38 -9.32
CA GLU A 98 -21.02 -6.80 -9.47
C GLU A 98 -20.99 -5.60 -10.42
N PRO A 99 -22.08 -5.34 -11.16
CA PRO A 99 -22.20 -4.12 -11.92
C PRO A 99 -22.38 -2.90 -11.01
N TRP A 100 -22.12 -1.72 -11.56
CA TRP A 100 -22.42 -0.46 -10.90
C TRP A 100 -23.89 -0.40 -10.44
N ARG A 101 -24.08 0.10 -9.22
CA ARG A 101 -25.40 0.44 -8.66
C ARG A 101 -25.51 1.94 -8.47
N ASP A 102 -26.73 2.46 -8.54
CA ASP A 102 -27.00 3.88 -8.33
C ASP A 102 -26.56 4.32 -6.92
N SER A 103 -25.94 5.50 -6.85
CA SER A 103 -25.55 6.15 -5.60
C SER A 103 -26.78 6.72 -4.87
N PRO A 104 -26.77 6.82 -3.52
CA PRO A 104 -27.85 7.48 -2.77
C PRO A 104 -28.14 8.92 -3.24
N ALA A 105 -27.11 9.65 -3.65
CA ALA A 105 -27.18 10.98 -4.26
C ALA A 105 -25.96 11.23 -5.15
N GLN A 106 -26.02 12.29 -5.95
CA GLN A 106 -24.85 12.82 -6.67
C GLN A 106 -23.93 13.56 -5.70
N ILE A 107 -22.67 13.69 -6.09
CA ILE A 107 -21.63 14.46 -5.40
C ILE A 107 -21.28 15.67 -6.26
N ALA A 108 -21.12 16.84 -5.62
CA ALA A 108 -20.71 18.08 -6.24
C ALA A 108 -19.40 18.61 -5.63
N GLU A 109 -18.81 19.61 -6.29
CA GLU A 109 -17.52 20.19 -5.89
C GLU A 109 -17.53 20.80 -4.48
N ASP A 110 -18.67 21.33 -4.04
CA ASP A 110 -18.82 21.98 -2.74
C ASP A 110 -19.07 21.01 -1.58
N ASP A 111 -19.50 19.78 -1.85
CA ASP A 111 -19.90 18.80 -0.83
C ASP A 111 -19.20 17.43 -0.94
N TRP A 112 -18.26 17.23 -1.88
CA TRP A 112 -17.64 15.92 -2.09
C TRP A 112 -16.93 15.34 -0.88
N ARG A 113 -16.46 16.20 0.05
CA ARG A 113 -15.81 15.75 1.29
C ARG A 113 -16.81 15.28 2.35
N ASP A 114 -18.08 15.66 2.28
CA ASP A 114 -19.10 15.35 3.29
C ASP A 114 -19.46 13.85 3.32
N PHE A 115 -19.20 13.12 2.22
CA PHE A 115 -19.51 11.70 2.06
C PHE A 115 -18.30 10.77 2.19
N LEU A 116 -17.14 11.29 2.62
CA LEU A 116 -15.92 10.49 2.74
C LEU A 116 -16.12 9.32 3.71
N GLY A 117 -15.66 8.14 3.32
CA GLY A 117 -15.82 6.89 4.05
C GLY A 117 -17.19 6.21 3.86
N ASP A 118 -18.14 6.86 3.19
CA ASP A 118 -19.41 6.21 2.85
C ASP A 118 -19.31 5.44 1.54
N LYS A 119 -19.05 4.15 1.67
CA LYS A 119 -18.91 3.21 0.55
C LYS A 119 -20.12 3.17 -0.40
N ARG A 120 -21.31 3.58 0.06
CA ARG A 120 -22.53 3.61 -0.78
C ARG A 120 -22.40 4.62 -1.92
N TYR A 121 -21.54 5.62 -1.77
CA TYR A 121 -21.30 6.67 -2.75
C TYR A 121 -20.23 6.31 -3.79
N GLN A 122 -19.73 5.06 -3.84
CA GLN A 122 -18.69 4.65 -4.79
C GLN A 122 -18.97 5.06 -6.24
N ARG A 123 -20.23 4.95 -6.68
CA ARG A 123 -20.63 5.31 -8.03
C ARG A 123 -20.57 6.83 -8.23
N ALA A 124 -21.11 7.60 -7.30
CA ALA A 124 -21.09 9.06 -7.38
C ALA A 124 -19.68 9.65 -7.30
N TYR A 125 -18.79 9.06 -6.49
CA TYR A 125 -17.40 9.48 -6.45
C TYR A 125 -16.69 9.25 -7.78
N VAL A 126 -16.85 8.06 -8.39
CA VAL A 126 -16.25 7.78 -9.69
C VAL A 126 -16.82 8.71 -10.77
N ASP A 127 -18.15 8.87 -10.83
CA ASP A 127 -18.79 9.81 -11.78
C ASP A 127 -18.27 11.24 -11.59
N PHE A 128 -18.17 11.72 -10.35
CA PHE A 128 -17.64 13.05 -10.01
C PHE A 128 -16.20 13.25 -10.51
N PHE A 129 -15.31 12.29 -10.26
CA PHE A 129 -13.92 12.37 -10.70
C PHE A 129 -13.78 12.22 -12.23
N GLU A 130 -14.63 11.44 -12.89
CA GLU A 130 -14.67 11.36 -14.36
C GLU A 130 -15.13 12.69 -14.99
N ASP A 131 -16.15 13.32 -14.42
CA ASP A 131 -16.64 14.62 -14.85
C ASP A 131 -15.57 15.70 -14.64
N ALA A 132 -14.94 15.75 -13.46
CA ALA A 132 -13.82 16.66 -13.19
C ALA A 132 -12.65 16.43 -14.15
N LEU A 133 -12.30 15.16 -14.42
CA LEU A 133 -11.25 14.78 -15.36
C LEU A 133 -11.51 15.33 -16.77
N ALA A 134 -12.76 15.23 -17.24
CA ALA A 134 -13.15 15.69 -18.56
C ALA A 134 -13.30 17.21 -18.66
N MET A 135 -13.95 17.83 -17.66
CA MET A 135 -14.34 19.24 -17.70
C MET A 135 -13.25 20.20 -17.23
N ASN A 136 -12.48 19.80 -16.20
CA ASN A 136 -11.53 20.69 -15.51
C ASN A 136 -10.07 20.38 -15.87
N HIS A 137 -9.76 19.13 -16.22
CA HIS A 137 -8.37 18.68 -16.43
C HIS A 137 -8.05 18.22 -17.85
N ALA A 138 -8.97 18.35 -18.82
CA ALA A 138 -8.75 17.94 -20.22
C ALA A 138 -8.18 16.52 -20.38
N TYR A 139 -8.66 15.58 -19.56
CA TYR A 139 -8.19 14.19 -19.45
C TYR A 139 -6.77 13.99 -18.89
N ASN A 140 -6.18 15.01 -18.26
CA ASN A 140 -4.94 14.90 -17.50
C ASN A 140 -5.20 14.36 -16.08
N TRP A 141 -5.14 13.03 -15.95
CA TRP A 141 -5.41 12.36 -14.67
C TRP A 141 -4.38 12.69 -13.57
N LYS A 142 -3.17 13.13 -13.93
CA LYS A 142 -2.16 13.54 -12.94
C LYS A 142 -2.52 14.88 -12.30
N GLU A 143 -3.09 15.81 -13.06
CA GLU A 143 -3.61 17.07 -12.52
C GLU A 143 -4.85 16.84 -11.65
N LEU A 144 -5.72 15.90 -12.04
CA LEU A 144 -6.85 15.46 -11.21
C LEU A 144 -6.38 14.93 -9.84
N LEU A 145 -5.39 14.03 -9.83
CA LEU A 145 -4.83 13.53 -8.56
C LEU A 145 -4.14 14.64 -7.76
N GLU A 146 -3.40 15.53 -8.41
CA GLU A 146 -2.79 16.68 -7.74
C GLU A 146 -3.85 17.52 -7.01
N GLU A 147 -5.03 17.71 -7.59
CA GLU A 147 -6.13 18.46 -6.99
C GLU A 147 -6.83 17.70 -5.85
N TYR A 148 -7.30 16.48 -6.11
CA TYR A 148 -8.18 15.78 -5.15
C TYR A 148 -7.45 14.81 -4.23
N MET A 149 -6.29 14.27 -4.63
CA MET A 149 -5.53 13.29 -3.84
C MET A 149 -4.52 13.96 -2.91
N PHE A 150 -3.71 14.88 -3.44
CA PHE A 150 -2.47 15.34 -2.79
C PHE A 150 -2.57 16.72 -2.13
N LYS A 151 -3.59 17.53 -2.44
CA LYS A 151 -3.78 18.88 -1.89
C LYS A 151 -4.85 18.93 -0.79
N GLY A 152 -4.83 20.04 -0.05
CA GLY A 152 -5.75 20.33 1.05
C GLY A 152 -5.07 20.19 2.42
N ASP A 153 -5.79 20.60 3.47
CA ASP A 153 -5.30 20.48 4.86
C ASP A 153 -5.33 19.02 5.34
N GLU A 154 -6.28 18.23 4.84
CA GLU A 154 -6.45 16.79 5.11
C GLU A 154 -6.55 16.03 3.77
N PRO A 155 -5.44 15.92 3.01
CA PRO A 155 -5.44 15.31 1.69
C PRO A 155 -5.83 13.83 1.75
N LEU A 156 -6.51 13.30 0.72
CA LEU A 156 -6.86 11.87 0.65
C LEU A 156 -5.61 10.97 0.73
N ALA A 157 -4.48 11.48 0.26
CA ALA A 157 -3.18 10.82 0.34
C ALA A 157 -2.77 10.42 1.77
N ASN A 158 -3.33 11.05 2.80
CA ASN A 158 -3.06 10.73 4.20
C ASN A 158 -3.83 9.49 4.71
N CYS A 159 -4.74 8.92 3.92
CA CYS A 159 -5.54 7.75 4.27
C CYS A 159 -5.46 6.60 3.23
N LEU A 160 -4.37 6.51 2.47
CA LEU A 160 -4.24 5.52 1.38
C LEU A 160 -4.19 4.06 1.87
N ILE A 161 -3.97 3.85 3.17
CA ILE A 161 -4.02 2.54 3.82
C ILE A 161 -5.42 2.10 4.27
N GLY A 162 -6.45 2.95 4.08
CA GLY A 162 -7.85 2.56 4.24
C GLY A 162 -8.18 1.32 3.40
N GLY A 163 -9.10 0.48 3.90
CA GLY A 163 -9.46 -0.77 3.22
C GLY A 163 -8.26 -1.68 2.95
N LEU A 164 -7.36 -1.90 3.91
CA LEU A 164 -6.12 -2.71 3.74
C LEU A 164 -5.15 -2.18 2.67
N GLY A 165 -5.26 -0.89 2.31
CA GLY A 165 -4.38 -0.25 1.35
C GLY A 165 -4.73 -0.48 -0.12
N HIS A 166 -5.96 -0.89 -0.42
CA HIS A 166 -6.45 -0.95 -1.80
C HIS A 166 -6.32 0.39 -2.54
N PRO A 167 -6.62 1.57 -1.95
CA PRO A 167 -6.38 2.86 -2.62
C PRO A 167 -4.92 3.04 -3.02
N LEU A 168 -3.98 2.72 -2.11
CA LEU A 168 -2.54 2.78 -2.37
C LEU A 168 -2.12 1.84 -3.51
N ILE A 169 -2.57 0.59 -3.48
CA ILE A 169 -2.25 -0.41 -4.50
C ILE A 169 -2.78 0.04 -5.86
N HIS A 170 -4.05 0.48 -5.89
CA HIS A 170 -4.72 0.91 -7.11
C HIS A 170 -4.04 2.16 -7.71
N LEU A 171 -3.64 3.12 -6.88
CA LEU A 171 -2.84 4.28 -7.29
C LEU A 171 -1.49 3.87 -7.90
N GLY A 172 -0.80 2.89 -7.32
CA GLY A 172 0.43 2.34 -7.88
C GLY A 172 0.23 1.82 -9.31
N TYR A 173 -0.83 1.05 -9.55
CA TYR A 173 -1.17 0.58 -10.90
C TYR A 173 -1.50 1.72 -11.86
N ALA A 174 -2.19 2.77 -11.41
CA ALA A 174 -2.54 3.91 -12.26
C ALA A 174 -1.28 4.57 -12.84
N TYR A 175 -0.27 4.80 -12.00
CA TYR A 175 1.01 5.36 -12.41
C TYR A 175 1.84 4.43 -13.26
N GLU A 176 1.92 3.15 -12.91
CA GLU A 176 2.76 2.19 -13.64
C GLU A 176 2.20 1.84 -15.03
N PHE A 177 0.88 1.85 -15.20
CA PHE A 177 0.22 1.54 -16.48
C PHE A 177 -0.32 2.78 -17.21
N ASP A 178 -0.01 3.97 -16.72
CA ASP A 178 -0.44 5.27 -17.27
C ASP A 178 -1.95 5.26 -17.63
N SER A 179 -2.78 4.77 -16.70
CA SER A 179 -4.21 4.54 -16.92
C SER A 179 -5.06 5.50 -16.11
N ARG A 180 -5.81 6.34 -16.83
CA ARG A 180 -6.78 7.27 -16.26
C ARG A 180 -8.00 6.59 -15.65
N GLU A 181 -8.40 5.44 -16.19
CA GLU A 181 -9.50 4.64 -15.65
C GLU A 181 -9.13 4.14 -14.25
N ILE A 182 -7.95 3.52 -14.10
CA ILE A 182 -7.41 3.10 -12.80
C ILE A 182 -7.16 4.32 -11.88
N ALA A 183 -6.71 5.47 -12.40
CA ALA A 183 -6.52 6.68 -11.58
C ALA A 183 -7.84 7.19 -10.96
N THR A 184 -8.93 7.15 -11.73
CA THR A 184 -10.26 7.59 -11.27
C THR A 184 -10.83 6.59 -10.26
N GLU A 185 -10.66 5.28 -10.52
CA GLU A 185 -10.99 4.22 -9.55
C GLU A 185 -10.19 4.35 -8.25
N ALA A 186 -8.90 4.72 -8.32
CA ALA A 186 -8.07 4.96 -7.14
C ALA A 186 -8.59 6.12 -6.28
N LEU A 187 -9.07 7.21 -6.89
CA LEU A 187 -9.72 8.31 -6.18
C LEU A 187 -11.04 7.87 -5.54
N GLY A 188 -11.87 7.12 -6.28
CA GLY A 188 -13.11 6.54 -5.75
C GLY A 188 -12.86 5.63 -4.54
N LEU A 189 -11.82 4.78 -4.61
CA LEU A 189 -11.40 3.94 -3.48
C LEU A 189 -10.86 4.78 -2.33
N ALA A 190 -10.02 5.78 -2.59
CA ALA A 190 -9.48 6.65 -1.55
C ALA A 190 -10.58 7.41 -0.80
N ALA A 191 -11.62 7.87 -1.52
CA ALA A 191 -12.76 8.56 -0.93
C ALA A 191 -13.66 7.61 -0.12
N THR A 192 -13.99 6.44 -0.66
CA THR A 192 -14.90 5.48 -0.01
C THR A 192 -14.27 4.67 1.11
N GLN A 193 -12.95 4.49 1.09
CA GLN A 193 -12.19 3.80 2.15
C GLN A 193 -11.58 4.79 3.17
N TYR A 194 -11.83 6.10 3.01
CA TYR A 194 -11.39 7.13 3.95
C TYR A 194 -11.96 6.85 5.34
N ASN A 195 -11.10 6.85 6.35
CA ASN A 195 -11.47 6.50 7.72
C ASN A 195 -10.49 7.13 8.71
N PHE A 196 -10.68 6.85 10.00
CA PHE A 196 -9.93 7.43 11.13
C PHE A 196 -8.39 7.34 11.03
N LEU A 197 -7.82 6.47 10.19
CA LEU A 197 -6.36 6.34 10.03
C LEU A 197 -5.71 7.62 9.50
N HIS A 198 -6.45 8.47 8.79
CA HIS A 198 -5.95 9.74 8.24
C HIS A 198 -5.29 10.65 9.30
N LYS A 199 -5.87 10.66 10.51
CA LYS A 199 -5.47 11.54 11.62
C LYS A 199 -4.00 11.39 12.02
N TYR A 200 -3.41 10.20 11.83
CA TYR A 200 -2.02 9.95 12.21
C TYR A 200 -1.01 10.69 11.32
N LEU A 201 -1.42 11.09 10.12
CA LEU A 201 -0.62 11.97 9.28
C LEU A 201 -1.10 13.43 9.30
N ASP A 202 -2.40 13.66 9.46
CA ASP A 202 -2.94 15.02 9.52
C ASP A 202 -2.52 15.76 10.79
N ASP A 203 -2.51 15.09 11.94
CA ASP A 203 -2.08 15.67 13.21
C ASP A 203 -0.63 15.28 13.55
N PRO A 204 0.34 16.22 13.46
CA PRO A 204 1.74 15.94 13.76
C PRO A 204 1.98 15.56 15.23
N SER A 205 1.01 15.78 16.13
CA SER A 205 1.12 15.40 17.55
C SER A 205 1.25 13.89 17.78
N TYR A 206 0.80 13.07 16.83
CA TYR A 206 0.97 11.61 16.87
C TYR A 206 2.41 11.17 16.58
N THR A 207 3.20 12.00 15.88
CA THR A 207 4.63 11.74 15.63
C THR A 207 5.44 12.28 16.80
N ARG A 208 5.85 11.37 17.70
CA ARG A 208 6.51 11.71 18.97
C ARG A 208 7.59 10.71 19.33
N PRO A 209 8.56 11.05 20.21
CA PRO A 209 9.57 10.10 20.64
C PRO A 209 8.97 8.84 21.27
N ALA A 210 9.47 7.67 20.87
CA ALA A 210 9.12 6.38 21.46
C ALA A 210 10.13 5.98 22.57
N PRO A 211 9.75 5.09 23.52
CA PRO A 211 10.65 4.63 24.59
C PRO A 211 11.83 3.79 24.09
N PHE A 212 11.79 3.35 22.83
CA PHE A 212 12.85 2.65 22.13
C PHE A 212 12.82 3.04 20.65
N SER A 213 13.91 2.78 19.93
CA SER A 213 13.96 2.95 18.49
C SER A 213 14.76 1.82 17.83
N SER A 214 14.48 1.58 16.55
CA SER A 214 15.30 0.76 15.67
C SER A 214 15.19 1.26 14.23
N ALA A 215 16.27 1.13 13.47
CA ALA A 215 16.28 1.33 12.02
C ALA A 215 15.71 0.12 11.25
N SER A 216 15.63 -1.05 11.89
CA SER A 216 15.17 -2.31 11.29
C SER A 216 13.69 -2.56 11.60
N PRO A 217 12.79 -2.55 10.59
CA PRO A 217 11.40 -2.96 10.75
C PRO A 217 11.27 -4.38 11.28
N LEU A 218 12.16 -5.30 10.86
CA LEU A 218 12.13 -6.69 11.30
C LEU A 218 12.46 -6.83 12.79
N ASP A 219 13.40 -6.02 13.32
CA ASP A 219 13.68 -6.01 14.76
C ASP A 219 12.47 -5.52 15.57
N LEU A 220 11.77 -4.51 15.05
CA LEU A 220 10.54 -4.00 15.67
C LEU A 220 9.41 -5.03 15.61
N LEU A 221 9.24 -5.75 14.50
CA LEU A 221 8.25 -6.83 14.37
C LEU A 221 8.57 -8.01 15.30
N ASN A 222 9.84 -8.41 15.42
CA ASN A 222 10.26 -9.48 16.34
C ASN A 222 10.06 -9.08 17.81
N ARG A 223 10.37 -7.82 18.14
CA ARG A 223 10.09 -7.26 19.46
C ARG A 223 8.59 -7.20 19.73
N LEU A 224 7.78 -6.81 18.74
CA LEU A 224 6.32 -6.78 18.84
C LEU A 224 5.74 -8.19 19.04
N ALA A 225 6.27 -9.20 18.34
CA ALA A 225 5.86 -10.60 18.48
C ALA A 225 6.04 -11.12 19.91
N SER A 226 7.07 -10.64 20.61
CA SER A 226 7.42 -11.07 21.97
C SER A 226 6.90 -10.13 23.07
N ASP A 227 6.15 -9.08 22.71
CA ASP A 227 5.64 -8.11 23.68
C ASP A 227 4.39 -8.63 24.39
N ALA A 228 4.54 -9.06 25.65
CA ALA A 228 3.44 -9.61 26.44
C ALA A 228 2.25 -8.65 26.63
N ARG A 229 2.40 -7.34 26.36
CA ARG A 229 1.30 -6.37 26.46
C ARG A 229 0.20 -6.58 25.42
N PHE A 230 0.49 -7.23 24.29
CA PHE A 230 -0.54 -7.59 23.32
C PHE A 230 -1.00 -9.05 23.43
N ASP A 231 -0.61 -9.78 24.48
CA ASP A 231 -1.07 -11.15 24.68
C ASP A 231 -2.55 -11.17 25.08
N GLY A 232 -3.34 -11.98 24.39
CA GLY A 232 -4.76 -12.16 24.70
C GLY A 232 -5.67 -10.98 24.37
N LEU A 233 -5.19 -9.97 23.61
CA LEU A 233 -6.06 -8.87 23.13
C LEU A 233 -7.20 -9.40 22.26
N PHE A 234 -6.91 -10.41 21.44
CA PHE A 234 -7.86 -11.03 20.52
C PHE A 234 -7.81 -12.55 20.66
N ARG A 235 -8.96 -13.20 20.46
CA ARG A 235 -9.08 -14.67 20.55
C ARG A 235 -8.67 -15.36 19.26
N GLU A 236 -9.07 -14.79 18.13
CA GLU A 236 -8.87 -15.34 16.80
C GLU A 236 -8.26 -14.25 15.90
N PRO A 237 -7.45 -14.63 14.89
CA PRO A 237 -6.97 -13.69 13.89
C PRO A 237 -8.13 -13.13 13.07
N GLY A 238 -8.02 -11.89 12.59
CA GLY A 238 -8.99 -11.36 11.64
C GLY A 238 -9.03 -9.84 11.50
N PHE A 239 -9.59 -9.39 10.36
CA PHE A 239 -9.79 -7.98 10.04
C PHE A 239 -10.53 -7.19 11.13
N ALA A 240 -11.52 -7.82 11.76
CA ALA A 240 -12.35 -7.19 12.79
C ALA A 240 -11.57 -6.76 14.04
N ASN A 241 -10.32 -7.21 14.20
CA ASN A 241 -9.45 -6.83 15.30
C ASN A 241 -8.81 -5.44 15.12
N ILE A 242 -8.75 -4.90 13.90
CA ILE A 242 -8.06 -3.62 13.62
C ILE A 242 -8.73 -2.45 14.33
N GLU A 243 -10.06 -2.33 14.24
CA GLU A 243 -10.74 -1.18 14.84
C GLU A 243 -10.69 -1.20 16.38
N PRO A 244 -10.97 -2.32 17.08
CA PRO A 244 -10.76 -2.41 18.53
C PRO A 244 -9.31 -2.16 18.95
N LEU A 245 -8.31 -2.60 18.17
CA LEU A 245 -6.90 -2.34 18.45
C LEU A 245 -6.63 -0.84 18.57
N PHE A 246 -7.09 -0.03 17.61
CA PHE A 246 -6.90 1.41 17.64
C PHE A 246 -7.84 2.14 18.59
N ARG A 247 -8.99 1.56 18.94
CA ARG A 247 -9.91 2.15 19.92
C ARG A 247 -9.39 2.01 21.35
N ASP A 248 -8.87 0.83 21.69
CA ASP A 248 -8.60 0.45 23.08
C ASP A 248 -7.10 0.37 23.41
N HIS A 249 -6.24 0.24 22.39
CA HIS A 249 -4.79 0.00 22.54
C HIS A 249 -3.94 0.84 21.57
N GLU A 250 -4.44 2.02 21.20
CA GLU A 250 -3.80 2.95 20.27
C GLU A 250 -2.35 3.26 20.66
N ASP A 251 -2.12 3.50 21.95
CA ASP A 251 -0.83 3.85 22.52
C ASP A 251 0.22 2.77 22.28
N LEU A 252 -0.15 1.49 22.43
CA LEU A 252 0.74 0.36 22.18
C LEU A 252 1.16 0.29 20.70
N VAL A 253 0.23 0.48 19.77
CA VAL A 253 0.55 0.50 18.33
C VAL A 253 1.45 1.69 18.00
N LEU A 254 1.13 2.87 18.55
CA LEU A 254 1.87 4.10 18.30
C LEU A 254 3.27 4.10 18.91
N GLU A 255 3.54 3.33 19.97
CA GLU A 255 4.91 3.10 20.44
C GLU A 255 5.78 2.47 19.35
N TYR A 256 5.29 1.42 18.69
CA TYR A 256 6.02 0.73 17.60
C TYR A 256 6.04 1.55 16.31
N TRP A 257 4.96 2.26 16.01
CA TRP A 257 4.90 3.14 14.85
C TRP A 257 5.94 4.27 14.94
N ASN A 258 6.10 4.85 16.13
CA ASN A 258 7.10 5.89 16.38
C ASN A 258 8.52 5.36 16.65
N ALA A 259 8.67 4.07 16.97
CA ALA A 259 9.98 3.46 17.20
C ALA A 259 10.78 3.21 15.92
N TRP A 260 10.14 3.26 14.74
CA TRP A 260 10.88 3.15 13.48
C TRP A 260 11.58 4.46 13.16
N ASP A 261 12.90 4.42 13.26
CA ASP A 261 13.75 5.60 13.02
C ASP A 261 13.95 5.81 11.52
N LEU A 262 13.01 6.55 10.90
CA LEU A 262 13.09 7.00 9.51
C LEU A 262 14.00 8.22 9.30
N GLN A 263 14.54 8.79 10.39
CA GLN A 263 15.42 9.95 10.37
C GLN A 263 16.52 9.78 11.41
N PRO A 264 17.59 9.02 11.10
CA PRO A 264 18.65 8.80 12.05
C PRO A 264 19.53 10.05 12.11
N SER A 265 19.06 11.05 12.87
CA SER A 265 19.81 12.21 13.39
C SER A 265 18.84 13.26 13.99
N SER A 266 18.56 13.11 15.28
CA SER A 266 18.37 14.27 16.17
C SER A 266 18.45 13.91 17.66
N SER A 267 18.30 12.63 18.01
CA SER A 267 18.55 12.12 19.37
C SER A 267 20.03 11.75 19.61
N ALA A 268 20.85 11.72 18.55
CA ALA A 268 22.28 11.39 18.57
C ALA A 268 23.21 12.59 18.85
N GLU A 269 22.75 13.62 19.58
CA GLU A 269 23.70 14.50 20.31
C GLU A 269 24.46 13.72 21.40
N LYS A 270 24.05 12.47 21.69
CA LYS A 270 24.84 11.54 22.50
C LYS A 270 25.96 10.89 21.68
N LYS A 271 27.13 11.55 21.73
CA LYS A 271 28.47 10.97 21.55
C LYS A 271 28.76 10.33 20.18
N GLY A 272 29.12 11.17 19.21
CA GLY A 272 30.27 10.91 18.32
C GLY A 272 30.16 9.81 17.25
N GLU A 273 29.01 9.18 17.07
CA GLU A 273 28.74 8.27 15.96
C GLU A 273 27.54 8.80 15.16
N GLU A 274 27.80 9.42 14.01
CA GLU A 274 26.77 9.70 13.01
C GLU A 274 26.25 8.33 12.52
N SER A 275 25.05 7.95 12.96
CA SER A 275 24.31 6.85 12.34
C SER A 275 23.76 7.35 11.00
N ASP A 276 24.60 7.33 9.97
CA ASP A 276 24.27 7.76 8.60
C ASP A 276 23.47 6.67 7.86
N THR A 277 22.31 6.28 8.38
CA THR A 277 21.47 5.27 7.69
C THR A 277 20.70 5.93 6.56
N ASP A 278 21.05 5.55 5.33
CA ASP A 278 20.40 6.01 4.11
C ASP A 278 18.89 5.66 4.13
N PRO A 279 17.98 6.64 3.94
CA PRO A 279 16.54 6.40 3.79
C PRO A 279 16.20 5.35 2.73
N LEU A 280 17.04 5.17 1.72
CA LEU A 280 16.91 4.11 0.73
C LEU A 280 17.08 2.71 1.34
N GLU A 281 18.06 2.52 2.22
CA GLU A 281 18.30 1.25 2.91
C GLU A 281 17.18 0.96 3.92
N LEU A 282 16.64 1.99 4.57
CA LEU A 282 15.44 1.83 5.43
C LEU A 282 14.24 1.35 4.61
N PHE A 283 14.02 1.92 3.42
CA PHE A 283 12.95 1.49 2.54
C PHE A 283 13.16 0.05 2.04
N ARG A 284 14.38 -0.31 1.68
CA ARG A 284 14.73 -1.71 1.34
C ARG A 284 14.40 -2.65 2.49
N ALA A 285 14.83 -2.35 3.71
CA ALA A 285 14.54 -3.17 4.90
C ALA A 285 13.04 -3.33 5.14
N SER A 286 12.25 -2.31 4.79
CA SER A 286 10.78 -2.37 4.84
C SER A 286 10.20 -3.37 3.83
N GLN A 287 10.78 -3.48 2.63
CA GLN A 287 10.37 -4.48 1.64
C GLN A 287 10.76 -5.90 2.07
N GLU A 288 11.96 -6.08 2.63
CA GLU A 288 12.42 -7.37 3.18
C GLU A 288 11.50 -7.84 4.32
N ALA A 289 11.13 -6.93 5.24
CA ALA A 289 10.18 -7.21 6.30
C ALA A 289 8.78 -7.59 5.77
N ALA A 290 8.32 -6.96 4.68
CA ALA A 290 7.03 -7.30 4.07
C ALA A 290 7.02 -8.72 3.49
N VAL A 291 8.12 -9.15 2.88
CA VAL A 291 8.30 -10.53 2.38
C VAL A 291 8.36 -11.51 3.55
N ALA A 292 9.10 -11.17 4.60
CA ALA A 292 9.20 -12.00 5.80
C ALA A 292 7.84 -12.18 6.49
N LEU A 293 7.02 -11.12 6.59
CA LEU A 293 5.67 -11.20 7.13
C LEU A 293 4.80 -12.18 6.34
N LEU A 294 4.86 -12.19 5.01
CA LEU A 294 4.08 -13.12 4.20
C LEU A 294 4.58 -14.57 4.32
N VAL A 295 5.90 -14.77 4.24
CA VAL A 295 6.46 -16.11 4.03
C VAL A 295 7.06 -16.72 5.31
N ALA A 296 7.85 -15.97 6.05
CA ALA A 296 8.56 -16.46 7.24
C ALA A 296 7.66 -16.60 8.48
N THR A 297 6.40 -16.17 8.42
CA THR A 297 5.40 -16.42 9.48
C THR A 297 4.67 -17.76 9.33
N VAL A 298 4.74 -18.36 8.15
CA VAL A 298 4.07 -19.63 7.86
C VAL A 298 4.97 -20.76 8.32
N ARG A 299 4.50 -21.64 9.21
CA ARG A 299 5.27 -22.81 9.60
C ARG A 299 5.26 -23.86 8.47
N PRO A 300 6.39 -24.51 8.13
CA PRO A 300 6.41 -25.54 7.08
C PRO A 300 5.36 -26.63 7.29
N GLY A 301 4.64 -26.97 6.22
CA GLY A 301 3.57 -27.98 6.23
C GLY A 301 2.22 -27.52 6.79
N THR A 302 2.08 -26.24 7.17
CA THR A 302 0.78 -25.67 7.58
C THR A 302 0.02 -24.99 6.44
N HIS A 303 0.73 -24.55 5.40
CA HIS A 303 0.17 -23.83 4.24
C HIS A 303 -0.61 -22.54 4.62
N ALA A 304 -0.44 -22.05 5.86
CA ALA A 304 -1.28 -21.03 6.49
C ALA A 304 -0.89 -19.59 6.09
N TYR A 305 -0.80 -19.31 4.79
CA TYR A 305 -0.56 -17.97 4.27
C TYR A 305 -1.75 -17.06 4.55
N ASN A 306 -1.55 -16.00 5.32
CA ASN A 306 -2.65 -15.15 5.78
C ASN A 306 -2.97 -14.03 4.78
N PHE A 307 -4.27 -13.88 4.47
CA PHE A 307 -4.81 -12.89 3.55
C PHE A 307 -4.47 -11.44 3.95
N PHE A 308 -4.41 -11.12 5.24
CA PHE A 308 -4.10 -9.76 5.69
C PHE A 308 -2.60 -9.44 5.58
N LEU A 309 -1.72 -10.42 5.78
CA LEU A 309 -0.27 -10.20 5.71
C LEU A 309 0.23 -9.96 4.27
N VAL A 310 -0.39 -10.54 3.25
CA VAL A 310 -0.04 -10.25 1.85
C VAL A 310 -0.26 -8.76 1.51
N HIS A 311 -1.18 -8.08 2.19
CA HIS A 311 -1.42 -6.65 1.97
C HIS A 311 -0.23 -5.79 2.39
N ALA A 312 0.53 -6.18 3.42
CA ALA A 312 1.78 -5.51 3.77
C ALA A 312 2.81 -5.59 2.63
N LEU A 313 2.89 -6.73 1.93
CA LEU A 313 3.76 -6.90 0.76
C LEU A 313 3.27 -6.10 -0.44
N THR A 314 1.99 -6.18 -0.80
CA THR A 314 1.48 -5.52 -2.01
C THR A 314 1.45 -4.00 -1.88
N THR A 315 1.17 -3.47 -0.69
CA THR A 315 1.26 -2.02 -0.41
C THR A 315 2.70 -1.54 -0.35
N SER A 316 3.65 -2.34 0.16
CA SER A 316 5.09 -2.05 0.08
C SER A 316 5.55 -1.92 -1.38
N HIS A 317 5.08 -2.83 -2.23
CA HIS A 317 5.36 -2.77 -3.67
C HIS A 317 4.72 -1.54 -4.34
N ALA A 318 3.50 -1.17 -3.96
CA ALA A 318 2.86 0.06 -4.45
C ALA A 318 3.63 1.31 -4.04
N ALA A 319 4.13 1.38 -2.80
CA ALA A 319 5.01 2.48 -2.37
C ALA A 319 6.29 2.55 -3.23
N ARG A 320 6.90 1.41 -3.55
CA ARG A 320 8.08 1.32 -4.43
C ARG A 320 7.82 1.90 -5.82
N ILE A 321 6.62 1.72 -6.36
CA ILE A 321 6.22 2.31 -7.65
C ILE A 321 6.08 3.82 -7.54
N LEU A 322 5.43 4.29 -6.46
CA LEU A 322 5.01 5.69 -6.32
C LEU A 322 6.13 6.63 -5.86
N LEU A 323 7.03 6.21 -4.97
CA LEU A 323 8.11 7.06 -4.46
C LEU A 323 8.89 7.82 -5.56
N PRO A 324 9.36 7.22 -6.66
CA PRO A 324 10.08 7.98 -7.69
C PRO A 324 9.20 8.95 -8.51
N LEU A 325 7.86 8.89 -8.36
CA LEU A 325 6.88 9.64 -9.15
C LEU A 325 6.17 10.73 -8.34
N LEU A 326 6.26 10.68 -7.02
CA LEU A 326 5.63 11.62 -6.10
C LEU A 326 6.61 12.72 -5.62
N PRO A 327 6.11 13.91 -5.26
CA PRO A 327 6.91 14.94 -4.60
C PRO A 327 7.61 14.46 -3.32
N SER A 328 8.95 14.44 -3.36
CA SER A 328 9.78 13.96 -2.24
C SER A 328 9.81 14.86 -1.01
N ASP A 329 9.38 16.12 -1.15
CA ASP A 329 9.44 17.12 -0.11
C ASP A 329 8.39 16.92 0.99
N HIS A 330 7.27 16.26 0.67
CA HIS A 330 6.20 16.04 1.64
C HIS A 330 5.48 14.69 1.55
N LEU A 331 5.67 13.86 0.52
CA LEU A 331 4.92 12.59 0.40
C LEU A 331 5.72 11.32 0.72
N HIS A 332 7.05 11.30 0.60
CA HIS A 332 7.80 10.05 0.76
C HIS A 332 7.71 9.50 2.18
N VAL A 333 8.07 10.30 3.19
CA VAL A 333 8.04 9.84 4.59
C VAL A 333 6.61 9.52 5.04
N PRO A 334 5.59 10.36 4.80
CA PRO A 334 4.22 10.01 5.16
C PRO A 334 3.72 8.72 4.52
N LEU A 335 4.05 8.46 3.26
CA LEU A 335 3.68 7.21 2.59
C LEU A 335 4.29 5.98 3.27
N ILE A 336 5.57 6.05 3.63
CA ILE A 336 6.25 4.95 4.34
C ILE A 336 5.72 4.79 5.77
N ARG A 337 5.39 5.89 6.46
CA ARG A 337 4.76 5.83 7.78
C ARG A 337 3.36 5.22 7.73
N GLN A 338 2.57 5.51 6.70
CA GLN A 338 1.27 4.84 6.49
C GLN A 338 1.46 3.35 6.29
N TRP A 339 2.36 2.95 5.39
CA TRP A 339 2.68 1.54 5.17
C TRP A 339 3.07 0.83 6.47
N TRP A 340 3.92 1.47 7.29
CA TRP A 340 4.33 0.89 8.57
C TRP A 340 3.18 0.71 9.54
N LEU A 341 2.28 1.70 9.62
CA LEU A 341 1.09 1.60 10.45
C LEU A 341 0.18 0.44 10.01
N LEU A 342 0.00 0.27 8.69
CA LEU A 342 -0.75 -0.87 8.14
C LEU A 342 -0.09 -2.19 8.51
N ALA A 343 1.23 -2.32 8.30
CA ALA A 343 1.99 -3.54 8.60
C ALA A 343 1.86 -3.94 10.08
N LEU A 344 1.98 -2.97 11.00
CA LEU A 344 1.76 -3.18 12.43
C LEU A 344 0.32 -3.62 12.73
N ALA A 345 -0.66 -2.91 12.18
CA ALA A 345 -2.07 -3.19 12.43
C ALA A 345 -2.47 -4.60 11.98
N VAL A 346 -2.11 -4.99 10.75
CA VAL A 346 -2.44 -6.33 10.23
C VAL A 346 -1.69 -7.41 11.00
N TYR A 347 -0.42 -7.18 11.35
CA TYR A 347 0.37 -8.17 12.10
C TYR A 347 -0.20 -8.43 13.50
N VAL A 348 -0.63 -7.39 14.20
CA VAL A 348 -1.32 -7.53 15.49
C VAL A 348 -2.70 -8.18 15.31
N ALA A 349 -3.45 -7.79 14.28
CA ALA A 349 -4.78 -8.33 14.00
C ALA A 349 -4.77 -9.84 13.72
N VAL A 350 -3.64 -10.39 13.24
CA VAL A 350 -3.45 -11.83 13.01
C VAL A 350 -2.67 -12.53 14.13
N LEU A 351 -2.63 -11.92 15.31
CA LEU A 351 -2.03 -12.46 16.54
C LEU A 351 -0.49 -12.59 16.51
N ARG A 352 0.20 -11.80 15.67
CA ARG A 352 1.66 -11.65 15.64
C ARG A 352 2.41 -12.99 15.53
N PRO A 353 2.12 -13.82 14.50
CA PRO A 353 2.80 -15.10 14.32
C PRO A 353 4.32 -14.89 14.24
N PRO A 354 5.14 -15.71 14.92
CA PRO A 354 6.59 -15.57 14.90
C PRO A 354 7.16 -15.52 13.48
N ILE A 355 8.08 -14.60 13.23
CA ILE A 355 8.77 -14.49 11.94
C ILE A 355 10.07 -15.29 12.04
N ASP A 356 10.09 -16.46 11.41
CA ASP A 356 11.22 -17.40 11.47
C ASP A 356 11.87 -17.56 10.08
N PRO A 357 13.07 -17.01 9.86
CA PRO A 357 13.75 -17.10 8.57
C PRO A 357 14.09 -18.55 8.19
N ASP A 358 14.22 -19.46 9.15
CA ASP A 358 14.51 -20.87 8.89
C ASP A 358 13.33 -21.59 8.21
N TYR A 359 12.14 -20.97 8.18
CA TYR A 359 11.01 -21.50 7.42
C TYR A 359 11.19 -21.29 5.90
N VAL A 360 12.09 -20.41 5.45
CA VAL A 360 12.39 -20.19 4.03
C VAL A 360 13.52 -21.13 3.58
N PRO A 361 13.36 -21.91 2.49
CA PRO A 361 14.35 -22.89 2.07
C PRO A 361 15.62 -22.24 1.52
N HIS A 362 16.79 -22.78 1.88
CA HIS A 362 18.06 -22.37 1.29
C HIS A 362 18.40 -23.10 -0.02
N ASP A 363 17.92 -24.34 -0.21
CA ASP A 363 18.13 -25.12 -1.44
C ASP A 363 16.89 -25.07 -2.33
N LEU A 364 16.99 -24.36 -3.44
CA LEU A 364 15.92 -24.16 -4.41
C LEU A 364 15.81 -25.30 -5.43
N LYS A 365 16.69 -26.31 -5.37
CA LYS A 365 16.68 -27.47 -6.28
C LYS A 365 16.67 -27.08 -7.76
N GLY A 366 17.38 -26.01 -8.10
CA GLY A 366 17.46 -25.45 -9.46
C GLY A 366 16.24 -24.66 -9.93
N LYS A 367 15.26 -24.39 -9.07
CA LYS A 367 14.11 -23.51 -9.38
C LYS A 367 14.57 -22.05 -9.37
N GLY A 368 14.26 -21.32 -10.45
CA GLY A 368 14.56 -19.89 -10.59
C GLY A 368 13.32 -19.06 -10.92
N TRP A 369 13.48 -17.76 -11.18
CA TRP A 369 12.36 -16.85 -11.45
C TRP A 369 11.41 -17.32 -12.55
N ARG A 370 11.93 -17.92 -13.64
CA ARG A 370 11.08 -18.49 -14.70
C ARG A 370 10.09 -19.54 -14.18
N TYR A 371 10.50 -20.34 -13.18
CA TYR A 371 9.62 -21.33 -12.56
C TYR A 371 8.48 -20.64 -11.78
N VAL A 372 8.83 -19.67 -10.94
CA VAL A 372 7.86 -18.93 -10.11
C VAL A 372 6.89 -18.12 -10.98
N GLU A 373 7.40 -17.44 -12.01
CA GLU A 373 6.59 -16.71 -13.00
C GLU A 373 5.62 -17.65 -13.73
N GLN A 374 6.08 -18.84 -14.13
CA GLN A 374 5.21 -19.83 -14.75
C GLN A 374 4.13 -20.33 -13.78
N ARG A 375 4.47 -20.59 -12.51
CA ARG A 375 3.49 -20.95 -11.47
C ARG A 375 2.42 -19.87 -11.30
N ALA A 376 2.80 -18.59 -11.28
CA ALA A 376 1.85 -17.48 -11.21
C ALA A 376 0.87 -17.43 -12.39
N LEU A 377 1.29 -17.88 -13.59
CA LEU A 377 0.52 -17.74 -14.81
C LEU A 377 -0.22 -19.00 -15.25
N THR A 378 0.13 -20.17 -14.71
CA THR A 378 -0.40 -21.45 -15.19
C THR A 378 -0.80 -22.44 -14.08
N SER A 379 -0.65 -22.10 -12.80
CA SER A 379 -1.17 -22.93 -11.71
C SER A 379 -2.68 -22.77 -11.53
N GLU A 380 -3.28 -23.56 -10.64
CA GLU A 380 -4.67 -23.39 -10.22
C GLU A 380 -4.94 -22.03 -9.56
N TRP A 381 -3.89 -21.36 -9.08
CA TRP A 381 -3.93 -20.03 -8.46
C TRP A 381 -3.69 -18.88 -9.45
N ALA A 382 -3.65 -19.16 -10.76
CA ALA A 382 -3.37 -18.15 -11.78
C ALA A 382 -4.45 -17.06 -11.91
N THR A 383 -5.64 -17.31 -11.35
CA THR A 383 -6.73 -16.33 -11.23
C THR A 383 -6.86 -15.76 -9.83
N ASP A 384 -6.04 -16.18 -8.85
CA ASP A 384 -6.04 -15.54 -7.53
C ASP A 384 -5.20 -14.25 -7.57
N ALA A 385 -5.87 -13.10 -7.46
CA ALA A 385 -5.21 -11.81 -7.57
C ALA A 385 -4.08 -11.62 -6.54
N HIS A 386 -4.26 -12.10 -5.31
CA HIS A 386 -3.29 -11.90 -4.23
C HIS A 386 -2.05 -12.77 -4.45
N PHE A 387 -2.22 -14.01 -4.92
CA PHE A 387 -1.14 -14.92 -5.23
C PHE A 387 -0.24 -14.36 -6.35
N VAL A 388 -0.86 -13.91 -7.45
CA VAL A 388 -0.15 -13.34 -8.60
C VAL A 388 0.56 -12.02 -8.21
N LYS A 389 -0.12 -11.15 -7.45
CA LYS A 389 0.46 -9.89 -6.94
C LYS A 389 1.66 -10.15 -6.02
N ALA A 390 1.59 -11.14 -5.13
CA ALA A 390 2.66 -11.46 -4.19
C ALA A 390 3.93 -11.95 -4.90
N ILE A 391 3.77 -12.87 -5.88
CA ILE A 391 4.89 -13.34 -6.71
C ILE A 391 5.54 -12.16 -7.44
N ARG A 392 4.73 -11.29 -8.05
CA ARG A 392 5.23 -10.10 -8.73
C ARG A 392 5.97 -9.16 -7.79
N ALA A 393 5.41 -8.87 -6.62
CA ALA A 393 6.02 -7.97 -5.65
C ALA A 393 7.41 -8.46 -5.21
N MET A 394 7.57 -9.76 -4.92
CA MET A 394 8.86 -10.36 -4.57
C MET A 394 9.87 -10.29 -5.74
N ARG A 395 9.41 -10.56 -6.97
CA ARG A 395 10.25 -10.46 -8.18
C ARG A 395 10.77 -9.04 -8.41
N GLU A 396 9.90 -8.05 -8.30
CA GLU A 396 10.28 -6.66 -8.56
C GLU A 396 11.13 -6.07 -7.42
N ALA A 397 10.96 -6.55 -6.17
CA ALA A 397 11.89 -6.26 -5.09
C ALA A 397 13.29 -6.83 -5.38
N ALA A 398 13.39 -8.10 -5.79
CA ALA A 398 14.64 -8.74 -6.19
C ALA A 398 15.36 -8.00 -7.33
N ARG A 399 14.60 -7.50 -8.31
CA ARG A 399 15.13 -6.69 -9.42
C ARG A 399 15.62 -5.32 -8.99
N THR A 400 14.91 -4.69 -8.05
CA THR A 400 15.27 -3.36 -7.54
C THR A 400 16.56 -3.40 -6.73
N TRP A 401 16.67 -4.36 -5.81
CA TRP A 401 17.75 -4.39 -4.81
C TRP A 401 18.89 -5.35 -5.17
N GLY A 402 18.69 -6.17 -6.20
CA GLY A 402 19.48 -7.39 -6.39
C GLY A 402 19.05 -8.48 -5.40
N ASP A 403 19.54 -9.69 -5.64
CA ASP A 403 19.21 -10.86 -4.81
C ASP A 403 20.42 -11.78 -4.66
N VAL A 404 21.52 -11.22 -4.15
CA VAL A 404 22.85 -11.89 -4.08
C VAL A 404 22.79 -13.20 -3.28
N HIS A 405 21.90 -13.27 -2.29
CA HIS A 405 21.70 -14.46 -1.45
C HIS A 405 20.45 -15.26 -1.83
N GLU A 406 19.80 -14.91 -2.94
CA GLU A 406 18.56 -15.56 -3.43
C GLU A 406 17.42 -15.57 -2.38
N ASN A 407 17.39 -14.62 -1.45
CA ASN A 407 16.40 -14.56 -0.37
C ASN A 407 15.00 -14.28 -0.93
N TYR A 408 14.88 -13.35 -1.87
CA TYR A 408 13.59 -13.05 -2.51
C TYR A 408 13.13 -14.22 -3.38
N LEU A 409 14.05 -14.78 -4.16
CA LEU A 409 13.75 -15.96 -4.97
C LEU A 409 13.34 -17.16 -4.10
N ALA A 410 14.02 -17.40 -2.98
CA ALA A 410 13.70 -18.46 -2.04
C ALA A 410 12.31 -18.30 -1.43
N ALA A 411 11.97 -17.08 -0.99
CA ALA A 411 10.64 -16.77 -0.49
C ALA A 411 9.56 -16.99 -1.56
N ALA A 412 9.83 -16.58 -2.81
CA ALA A 412 8.90 -16.72 -3.91
C ALA A 412 8.72 -18.16 -4.39
N VAL A 413 9.79 -18.95 -4.46
CA VAL A 413 9.73 -20.40 -4.75
C VAL A 413 8.92 -21.11 -3.69
N ARG A 414 9.20 -20.84 -2.41
CA ARG A 414 8.45 -21.43 -1.30
C ARG A 414 6.97 -21.09 -1.40
N PHE A 415 6.63 -19.80 -1.54
CA PHE A 415 5.25 -19.37 -1.68
C PHE A 415 4.56 -20.05 -2.87
N ALA A 416 5.21 -20.12 -4.03
CA ALA A 416 4.62 -20.74 -5.22
C ALA A 416 4.46 -22.28 -5.13
N ASP A 417 5.24 -22.95 -4.30
CA ASP A 417 5.18 -24.39 -4.06
C ASP A 417 4.18 -24.76 -2.96
N ASP A 418 4.15 -23.97 -1.87
CA ASP A 418 3.51 -24.31 -0.60
C ASP A 418 2.13 -23.69 -0.44
N PHE A 419 1.72 -22.76 -1.31
CA PHE A 419 0.42 -22.09 -1.21
C PHE A 419 -0.74 -23.04 -1.59
N GLU A 420 -1.66 -23.25 -0.64
CA GLU A 420 -2.89 -24.04 -0.80
C GLU A 420 -4.18 -23.22 -0.59
N GLY A 421 -4.08 -21.90 -0.70
CA GLY A 421 -5.17 -20.96 -0.44
C GLY A 421 -4.90 -20.05 0.76
N TRP A 422 -5.76 -19.03 0.93
CA TRP A 422 -5.62 -18.04 1.99
C TRP A 422 -6.30 -18.50 3.28
N VAL A 423 -5.63 -18.26 4.41
CA VAL A 423 -6.28 -18.25 5.73
C VAL A 423 -6.65 -16.81 6.11
N HIS A 424 -7.74 -16.65 6.85
CA HIS A 424 -8.23 -15.35 7.32
C HIS A 424 -7.96 -15.18 8.80
#